data_AF-A0A448X411-F1
#
_entry.id   AF-A0A448X411-F1
#
_cell.length_a   1.000
_cell.length_b   1.000
_cell.length_c   1.000
_cell.angle_alpha   90.00
_cell.angle_beta   90.00
_cell.angle_gamma   90.00
#
_symmetry.space_group_name_H-M   'P 1'
#
loop_
_entity.id
_entity.type
_entity.pdbx_description
1 polymer ?
#
loop_
_entity_poly.entity_id
_entity_poly.type
_entity_poly.pdbx_seq_one_letter_code
_entity_poly.pdbx_strand_id
1 'polypeptide(L)'
;MVTKGSKSKKPPPDTRKKSTEGGSSKLMKELLKDYDMRAELYETSPCLAIKKTLKKAIEDERLLTKFIFDPQDRKQVEYWDDEKFIKYFSGEVEERPQSAKRKKQRPKSFKDEKPLVKLLPLIEAIRAKRYLNIHEILVWDVHLEDSDMYALAGLLSKSVYQIYRIELLDCFIDAKSLSTFAPSVALSKTLRDLVLDFNGFGDKGCKVLCTYLLTCKWLVHLSLCFCDLGKQSGFFLGNLIVETPIRELYLDGNSLEAEGIIALTSNLALAADNEAFERQEEARLKLEAAERAA
;
A
#
# COMPACT_ATOMS: atom_id res chain seq x y z
N MET A 1 -36.69 61.53 47.17
CA MET A 1 -35.54 61.39 46.24
C MET A 1 -35.25 59.90 46.09
N VAL A 2 -35.60 59.32 44.94
CA VAL A 2 -35.53 57.88 44.68
C VAL A 2 -34.38 57.63 43.71
N THR A 3 -33.30 57.00 44.17
CA THR A 3 -32.14 56.64 43.35
C THR A 3 -32.43 55.34 42.59
N LYS A 4 -32.54 55.44 41.25
CA LYS A 4 -32.72 54.31 40.33
C LYS A 4 -31.41 53.54 40.16
N GLY A 5 -31.47 52.22 40.34
CA GLY A 5 -30.37 51.29 40.08
C GLY A 5 -30.05 51.15 38.59
N SER A 6 -28.76 51.13 38.28
CA SER A 6 -28.18 50.90 36.95
C SER A 6 -28.27 49.41 36.58
N LYS A 7 -29.08 49.07 35.57
CA LYS A 7 -29.06 47.74 34.94
C LYS A 7 -27.93 47.66 33.93
N SER A 8 -26.93 46.80 34.18
CA SER A 8 -25.90 46.42 33.22
C SER A 8 -26.52 45.65 32.05
N LYS A 9 -26.44 46.18 30.83
CA LYS A 9 -26.83 45.45 29.60
C LYS A 9 -25.81 44.35 29.33
N LYS A 10 -26.27 43.09 29.24
CA LYS A 10 -25.45 41.98 28.73
C LYS A 10 -25.10 42.24 27.26
N PRO A 11 -23.88 41.91 26.81
CA PRO A 11 -23.51 42.04 25.40
C PRO A 11 -24.28 41.01 24.55
N PRO A 12 -24.51 41.30 23.25
CA PRO A 12 -25.24 40.41 22.36
C PRO A 12 -24.46 39.10 22.13
N PRO A 13 -25.15 38.00 21.77
CA PRO A 13 -24.49 36.71 21.58
C PRO A 13 -23.52 36.78 20.41
N ASP A 14 -22.31 36.30 20.69
CA ASP A 14 -21.19 36.20 19.78
C ASP A 14 -21.62 35.39 18.54
N THR A 15 -21.89 36.08 17.44
CA THR A 15 -22.08 35.45 16.14
C THR A 15 -20.75 34.81 15.79
N ARG A 16 -20.59 33.51 16.09
CA ARG A 16 -19.52 32.68 15.55
C ARG A 16 -19.42 32.98 14.06
N LYS A 17 -18.40 33.74 13.67
CA LYS A 17 -17.99 33.84 12.27
C LYS A 17 -17.88 32.40 11.78
N LYS A 18 -18.75 32.00 10.84
CA LYS A 18 -18.48 30.84 9.99
C LYS A 18 -17.13 31.14 9.35
N SER A 19 -16.06 30.57 9.91
CA SER A 19 -14.77 30.54 9.24
C SER A 19 -15.06 29.96 7.87
N THR A 20 -14.78 30.73 6.83
CA THR A 20 -14.79 30.25 5.45
C THR A 20 -13.93 29.01 5.40
N GLU A 21 -14.57 27.86 5.35
CA GLU A 21 -13.89 26.58 5.40
C GLU A 21 -12.91 26.50 4.23
N GLY A 22 -11.62 26.29 4.54
CA GLY A 22 -10.59 26.18 3.51
C GLY A 22 -10.96 25.10 2.50
N GLY A 23 -10.75 25.36 1.21
CA GLY A 23 -11.13 24.43 0.12
C GLY A 23 -10.57 23.03 0.33
N SER A 24 -9.37 22.91 0.91
CA SER A 24 -8.72 21.65 1.28
C SER A 24 -9.50 20.85 2.34
N SER A 25 -9.98 21.49 3.40
CA SER A 25 -10.80 20.85 4.45
C SER A 25 -12.09 20.31 3.85
N LYS A 26 -12.77 21.11 3.02
CA LYS A 26 -14.01 20.72 2.37
C LYS A 26 -13.81 19.48 1.49
N LEU A 27 -12.79 19.48 0.64
CA LEU A 27 -12.46 18.35 -0.23
C LEU A 27 -12.21 17.05 0.57
N MET A 28 -11.45 17.12 1.66
CA MET A 28 -11.16 15.94 2.49
C MET A 28 -12.39 15.44 3.24
N LYS A 29 -13.28 16.33 3.71
CA LYS A 29 -14.56 15.92 4.31
C LYS A 29 -15.48 15.25 3.29
N GLU A 30 -15.53 15.76 2.06
CA GLU A 30 -16.28 15.15 0.96
C GLU A 30 -15.71 13.79 0.58
N LEU A 31 -14.38 13.64 0.54
CA LEU A 31 -13.70 12.35 0.34
C LEU A 31 -14.05 11.36 1.45
N LEU A 32 -13.91 11.75 2.71
CA LEU A 32 -14.20 10.88 3.85
C LEU A 32 -15.67 10.42 3.87
N LYS A 33 -16.60 11.34 3.56
CA LYS A 33 -18.03 11.02 3.48
C LYS A 33 -18.33 10.03 2.34
N ASP A 34 -17.72 10.22 1.17
CA ASP A 34 -17.91 9.32 0.03
C ASP A 34 -17.28 7.96 0.27
N TYR A 35 -16.12 7.92 0.92
CA TYR A 35 -15.48 6.68 1.33
C TYR A 35 -16.36 5.88 2.30
N ASP A 36 -16.90 6.53 3.34
CA ASP A 36 -17.81 5.87 4.29
C ASP A 36 -19.08 5.34 3.58
N MET A 37 -19.66 6.14 2.67
CA MET A 37 -20.82 5.73 1.87
C MET A 37 -20.49 4.52 0.96
N ARG A 38 -19.32 4.50 0.33
CA ARG A 38 -18.91 3.36 -0.51
C ARG A 38 -18.60 2.13 0.34
N ALA A 39 -17.96 2.28 1.49
CA ALA A 39 -17.71 1.15 2.38
C ALA A 39 -19.03 0.44 2.77
N GLU A 40 -20.08 1.22 3.06
CA GLU A 40 -21.43 0.68 3.28
C GLU A 40 -22.01 0.00 2.02
N LEU A 41 -21.89 0.63 0.85
CA LEU A 41 -22.35 0.06 -0.43
C LEU A 41 -21.68 -1.27 -0.78
N TYR A 42 -20.39 -1.41 -0.48
CA TYR A 42 -19.60 -2.62 -0.72
C TYR A 42 -19.67 -3.61 0.46
N GLU A 43 -20.54 -3.37 1.45
CA GLU A 43 -20.73 -4.23 2.63
C GLU A 43 -19.41 -4.52 3.36
N THR A 44 -18.52 -3.53 3.45
CA THR A 44 -17.18 -3.66 4.05
C THR A 44 -16.97 -2.66 5.19
N SER A 45 -16.13 -3.02 6.14
CA SER A 45 -15.74 -2.09 7.21
C SER A 45 -14.81 -1.02 6.64
N PRO A 46 -14.98 0.27 6.98
CA PRO A 46 -14.00 1.27 6.57
C PRO A 46 -12.71 1.12 7.39
N CYS A 47 -11.57 1.27 6.73
CA CYS A 47 -10.25 1.23 7.34
C CYS A 47 -10.10 2.35 8.38
N LEU A 48 -9.91 2.00 9.65
CA LEU A 48 -9.82 2.97 10.73
C LEU A 48 -8.56 3.84 10.62
N ALA A 49 -7.45 3.30 10.11
CA ALA A 49 -6.22 4.06 9.87
C ALA A 49 -6.48 5.23 8.91
N ILE A 50 -7.14 4.97 7.78
CA ILE A 50 -7.53 6.00 6.79
C ILE A 50 -8.47 7.03 7.40
N LYS A 51 -9.48 6.61 8.17
CA LYS A 51 -10.40 7.55 8.81
C LYS A 51 -9.68 8.47 9.79
N LYS A 52 -8.75 7.93 10.59
CA LYS A 52 -7.96 8.71 11.55
C LYS A 52 -7.05 9.71 10.83
N THR A 53 -6.33 9.29 9.79
CA THR A 53 -5.39 10.16 9.06
C THR A 53 -6.12 11.26 8.29
N LEU A 54 -7.25 10.96 7.65
CA LEU A 54 -8.08 11.98 6.99
C LEU A 54 -8.69 12.98 7.98
N LYS A 55 -9.19 12.52 9.13
CA LYS A 55 -9.71 13.43 10.17
C LYS A 55 -8.64 14.36 10.71
N LYS A 56 -7.46 13.83 11.00
CA LYS A 56 -6.31 14.64 11.42
C LYS A 56 -5.91 15.65 10.35
N ALA A 57 -5.85 15.24 9.08
CA ALA A 57 -5.56 16.12 7.96
C ALA A 57 -6.60 17.25 7.79
N ILE A 58 -7.88 16.98 8.07
CA ILE A 58 -8.96 17.97 8.10
C ILE A 58 -8.75 18.98 9.24
N GLU A 59 -8.40 18.51 10.45
CA GLU A 59 -8.11 19.36 11.60
C GLU A 59 -6.88 20.26 11.36
N ASP A 60 -5.85 19.71 10.72
CA ASP A 60 -4.62 20.41 10.37
C ASP A 60 -4.75 21.30 9.11
N GLU A 61 -5.91 21.30 8.45
CA GLU A 61 -6.18 21.95 7.14
C GLU A 61 -5.15 21.62 6.04
N ARG A 62 -4.51 20.44 6.12
CA ARG A 62 -3.44 20.01 5.21
C ARG A 62 -3.90 18.83 4.38
N LEU A 63 -3.70 18.89 3.06
CA LEU A 63 -4.01 17.76 2.18
C LEU A 63 -3.18 16.52 2.55
N LEU A 64 -3.87 15.38 2.67
CA LEU A 64 -3.27 14.08 2.92
C LEU A 64 -2.65 13.54 1.63
N THR A 65 -1.33 13.39 1.63
CA THR A 65 -0.58 12.90 0.46
C THR A 65 -0.26 11.41 0.50
N LYS A 66 -0.26 10.85 1.71
CA LYS A 66 0.12 9.47 2.00
C LYS A 66 -1.08 8.74 2.58
N PHE A 67 -1.53 7.70 1.89
CA PHE A 67 -2.65 6.86 2.31
C PHE A 67 -2.10 5.54 2.82
N ILE A 68 -2.13 5.36 4.15
CA ILE A 68 -1.77 4.09 4.80
C ILE A 68 -3.06 3.33 5.09
N PHE A 69 -3.26 2.27 4.32
CA PHE A 69 -4.38 1.36 4.39
C PHE A 69 -3.97 0.12 5.16
N ASP A 70 -4.13 0.22 6.48
CA ASP A 70 -3.78 -0.81 7.44
C ASP A 70 -5.02 -1.05 8.33
N PRO A 71 -5.82 -2.10 8.05
CA PRO A 71 -7.00 -2.43 8.82
C PRO A 71 -6.72 -2.72 10.30
N GLN A 72 -5.57 -3.34 10.62
CA GLN A 72 -5.24 -3.89 11.94
C GLN A 72 -6.37 -4.74 12.55
N ASP A 73 -7.18 -5.38 11.69
CA ASP A 73 -8.42 -6.06 12.08
C ASP A 73 -8.29 -7.58 12.15
N ARG A 74 -7.18 -8.16 11.66
CA ARG A 74 -6.87 -9.57 11.89
C ARG A 74 -6.80 -9.83 13.40
N LYS A 75 -7.61 -10.80 13.84
CA LYS A 75 -7.52 -11.33 15.20
C LYS A 75 -6.11 -11.89 15.39
N GLN A 76 -5.48 -11.60 16.52
CA GLN A 76 -4.32 -12.38 16.94
C GLN A 76 -4.73 -13.86 16.92
N VAL A 77 -4.03 -14.65 16.11
CA VAL A 77 -4.15 -16.11 16.15
C VAL A 77 -3.58 -16.52 17.49
N GLU A 78 -4.45 -16.79 18.46
CA GLU A 78 -4.05 -17.38 19.71
C GLU A 78 -3.71 -18.84 19.40
N TYR A 79 -2.41 -19.13 19.30
CA TYR A 79 -1.94 -20.51 19.21
C TYR A 79 -2.32 -21.22 20.50
N TRP A 80 -2.99 -22.36 20.38
CA TRP A 80 -3.31 -23.17 21.53
C TRP A 80 -2.04 -23.89 21.95
N ASP A 81 -1.66 -23.75 23.21
CA ASP A 81 -0.71 -24.68 23.80
C ASP A 81 -1.35 -26.08 23.88
N ASP A 82 -0.50 -27.10 23.99
CA ASP A 82 -0.94 -28.49 24.04
C ASP A 82 -1.94 -28.72 25.19
N GLU A 83 -1.81 -28.00 26.30
CA GLU A 83 -2.73 -28.06 27.43
C GLU A 83 -4.15 -27.56 27.07
N LYS A 84 -4.25 -26.41 26.40
CA LYS A 84 -5.53 -25.82 25.97
C LYS A 84 -6.18 -26.65 24.86
N PHE A 85 -5.37 -27.25 23.98
CA PHE A 85 -5.82 -28.21 22.98
C PHE A 85 -6.39 -29.48 23.63
N ILE A 86 -5.64 -30.09 24.55
CA ILE A 86 -6.09 -31.27 25.28
C ILE A 86 -7.35 -30.96 26.09
N LYS A 87 -7.41 -29.84 26.82
CA LYS A 87 -8.57 -29.46 27.66
C LYS A 87 -9.86 -29.28 26.87
N TYR A 88 -9.78 -28.77 25.64
CA TYR A 88 -10.96 -28.58 24.79
C TYR A 88 -11.51 -29.91 24.26
N PHE A 89 -10.63 -30.85 23.91
CA PHE A 89 -11.02 -32.15 23.34
C PHE A 89 -11.21 -33.25 24.39
N SER A 90 -10.67 -33.10 25.61
CA SER A 90 -10.88 -34.03 26.73
C SER A 90 -12.29 -33.93 27.32
N GLY A 91 -13.06 -32.90 26.97
CA GLY A 91 -14.43 -32.73 27.45
C GLY A 91 -14.54 -32.50 28.96
N GLU A 92 -13.43 -32.17 29.63
CA GLU A 92 -13.41 -31.81 31.04
C GLU A 92 -14.08 -30.44 31.22
N VAL A 93 -15.41 -30.50 31.35
CA VAL A 93 -16.22 -29.41 31.87
C VAL A 93 -15.67 -29.10 33.26
N GLU A 94 -15.08 -27.92 33.44
CA GLU A 94 -14.87 -27.37 34.78
C GLU A 94 -16.21 -27.46 35.54
N GLU A 95 -16.31 -28.40 36.48
CA GLU A 95 -17.36 -28.38 37.49
C GLU A 95 -17.18 -27.09 38.29
N ARG A 96 -17.94 -26.06 37.90
CA ARG A 96 -17.97 -24.80 38.64
C ARG A 96 -18.44 -25.13 40.07
N PRO A 97 -17.71 -24.70 41.11
CA PRO A 97 -18.15 -24.89 42.48
C PRO A 97 -19.54 -24.26 42.69
N GLN A 98 -20.45 -25.03 43.29
CA GLN A 98 -21.90 -24.78 43.38
C GLN A 98 -22.33 -23.60 44.29
N SER A 99 -21.52 -22.56 44.48
CA SER A 99 -21.82 -21.48 45.44
C SER A 99 -21.58 -20.05 44.95
N ALA A 100 -21.69 -19.78 43.65
CA ALA A 100 -21.73 -18.40 43.13
C ALA A 100 -23.01 -18.13 42.33
N LYS A 101 -23.81 -17.19 42.85
CA LYS A 101 -25.09 -16.70 42.30
C LYS A 101 -25.05 -16.55 40.77
N ARG A 102 -26.03 -17.15 40.07
CA ARG A 102 -26.28 -16.96 38.63
C ARG A 102 -26.49 -15.48 38.32
N LYS A 103 -25.44 -14.74 37.97
CA LYS A 103 -25.60 -13.66 36.99
C LYS A 103 -25.88 -14.38 35.68
N LYS A 104 -27.11 -14.23 35.16
CA LYS A 104 -27.45 -14.60 33.78
C LYS A 104 -26.48 -13.85 32.86
N GLN A 105 -25.32 -14.44 32.57
CA GLN A 105 -24.58 -14.09 31.38
C GLN A 105 -25.50 -14.51 30.24
N ARG A 106 -26.10 -13.51 29.59
CA ARG A 106 -26.71 -13.68 28.28
C ARG A 106 -25.69 -14.46 27.44
N PRO A 107 -26.10 -15.43 26.60
CA PRO A 107 -25.18 -16.03 25.65
C PRO A 107 -24.47 -14.86 24.97
N LYS A 108 -23.12 -14.85 24.98
CA LYS A 108 -22.38 -13.89 24.16
C LYS A 108 -22.92 -14.12 22.76
N SER A 109 -23.74 -13.18 22.27
CA SER A 109 -24.05 -13.14 20.85
C SER A 109 -22.70 -13.25 20.17
N PHE A 110 -22.52 -14.25 19.30
CA PHE A 110 -21.49 -14.15 18.28
C PHE A 110 -21.71 -12.77 17.68
N LYS A 111 -20.85 -11.80 18.02
CA LYS A 111 -20.93 -10.47 17.41
C LYS A 111 -20.74 -10.78 15.94
N ASP A 112 -21.70 -10.38 15.11
CA ASP A 112 -21.59 -10.48 13.66
C ASP A 112 -20.16 -10.09 13.29
N GLU A 113 -19.42 -11.05 12.72
CA GLU A 113 -18.03 -10.79 12.36
C GLU A 113 -18.02 -9.61 11.41
N LYS A 114 -17.29 -8.56 11.79
CA LYS A 114 -17.20 -7.38 10.94
C LYS A 114 -16.64 -7.81 9.59
N PRO A 115 -17.23 -7.37 8.48
CA PRO A 115 -16.73 -7.72 7.16
C PRO A 115 -15.31 -7.19 7.00
N LEU A 116 -14.46 -8.00 6.37
CA LEU A 116 -13.07 -7.65 6.05
C LEU A 116 -13.03 -6.36 5.24
N VAL A 117 -12.02 -5.54 5.52
CA VAL A 117 -11.82 -4.25 4.86
C VAL A 117 -11.40 -4.47 3.39
N LYS A 118 -12.08 -3.80 2.45
CA LYS A 118 -11.71 -3.78 1.01
C LYS A 118 -11.09 -2.44 0.60
N LEU A 119 -10.15 -2.46 -0.34
CA LEU A 119 -9.45 -1.27 -0.83
C LEU A 119 -10.31 -0.46 -1.82
N LEU A 120 -11.08 -1.15 -2.68
CA LEU A 120 -11.86 -0.57 -3.77
C LEU A 120 -12.70 0.65 -3.39
N PRO A 121 -13.46 0.68 -2.27
CA PRO A 121 -14.23 1.84 -1.87
C PRO A 121 -13.40 3.12 -1.73
N LEU A 122 -12.15 3.01 -1.25
CA LEU A 122 -11.25 4.16 -1.12
C LEU A 122 -10.81 4.67 -2.49
N ILE A 123 -10.36 3.78 -3.36
CA ILE A 123 -9.88 4.13 -4.70
C ILE A 123 -11.01 4.77 -5.52
N GLU A 124 -12.23 4.26 -5.42
CA GLU A 124 -13.37 4.87 -6.07
C GLU A 124 -13.74 6.24 -5.50
N ALA A 125 -13.68 6.42 -4.18
CA ALA A 125 -13.94 7.71 -3.55
C ALA A 125 -12.92 8.76 -4.00
N ILE A 126 -11.64 8.38 -4.04
CA ILE A 126 -10.54 9.20 -4.58
C ILE A 126 -10.87 9.67 -6.01
N ARG A 127 -11.29 8.74 -6.87
CA ARG A 127 -11.63 9.03 -8.27
C ARG A 127 -12.85 9.93 -8.37
N ALA A 128 -13.90 9.65 -7.61
CA ALA A 128 -15.16 10.38 -7.65
C ALA A 128 -15.02 11.82 -7.13
N LYS A 129 -14.20 12.05 -6.10
CA LYS A 129 -13.91 13.39 -5.57
C LYS A 129 -12.74 14.09 -6.24
N ARG A 130 -12.13 13.46 -7.25
CA ARG A 130 -10.95 13.98 -7.96
C ARG A 130 -9.87 14.43 -6.98
N TYR A 131 -9.58 13.59 -5.99
CA TYR A 131 -8.55 13.87 -5.01
C TYR A 131 -7.18 13.62 -5.64
N LEU A 132 -6.54 14.68 -6.13
CA LEU A 132 -5.31 14.57 -6.95
C LEU A 132 -4.01 14.56 -6.14
N ASN A 133 -4.06 15.01 -4.89
CA ASN A 133 -2.89 15.14 -4.03
C ASN A 133 -2.50 13.80 -3.40
N ILE A 134 -2.40 12.73 -4.19
CA ILE A 134 -1.99 11.40 -3.72
C ILE A 134 -0.63 11.08 -4.31
N HIS A 135 0.28 10.76 -3.41
CA HIS A 135 1.69 10.58 -3.71
C HIS A 135 2.18 9.19 -3.29
N GLU A 136 1.67 8.68 -2.17
CA GLU A 136 2.02 7.37 -1.64
C GLU A 136 0.73 6.60 -1.30
N ILE A 137 0.64 5.35 -1.77
CA ILE A 137 -0.42 4.40 -1.40
C ILE A 137 0.25 3.17 -0.79
N LEU A 138 0.01 2.96 0.49
CA LEU A 138 0.57 1.85 1.26
C LEU A 138 -0.60 0.99 1.71
N VAL A 139 -0.65 -0.25 1.27
CA VAL A 139 -1.72 -1.20 1.60
C VAL A 139 -1.06 -2.39 2.26
N TRP A 140 -1.47 -2.67 3.49
CA TRP A 140 -0.84 -3.68 4.32
C TRP A 140 -1.90 -4.64 4.81
N ASP A 141 -1.61 -5.93 4.73
CA ASP A 141 -2.39 -6.98 5.34
C ASP A 141 -3.85 -7.06 4.82
N VAL A 142 -4.04 -6.78 3.52
CA VAL A 142 -5.36 -6.74 2.87
C VAL A 142 -5.41 -7.69 1.69
N HIS A 143 -6.38 -8.60 1.69
CA HIS A 143 -6.64 -9.43 0.51
C HIS A 143 -7.15 -8.56 -0.65
N LEU A 144 -6.30 -8.37 -1.67
CA LEU A 144 -6.66 -7.61 -2.87
C LEU A 144 -7.31 -8.54 -3.88
N GLU A 145 -8.59 -8.31 -4.15
CA GLU A 145 -9.31 -9.00 -5.21
C GLU A 145 -8.90 -8.45 -6.58
N ASP A 146 -9.24 -9.16 -7.66
CA ASP A 146 -9.02 -8.69 -9.03
C ASP A 146 -9.55 -7.25 -9.22
N SER A 147 -10.73 -6.95 -8.65
CA SER A 147 -11.37 -5.64 -8.76
C SER A 147 -10.57 -4.52 -8.10
N ASP A 148 -9.94 -4.79 -6.95
CA ASP A 148 -9.04 -3.85 -6.28
C ASP A 148 -7.80 -3.58 -7.13
N MET A 149 -7.21 -4.64 -7.68
CA MET A 149 -6.02 -4.55 -8.55
C MET A 149 -6.32 -3.77 -9.83
N TYR A 150 -7.46 -4.00 -10.47
CA TYR A 150 -7.91 -3.22 -11.63
C TYR A 150 -8.12 -1.75 -11.29
N ALA A 151 -8.71 -1.44 -10.13
CA ALA A 151 -8.95 -0.07 -9.71
C ALA A 151 -7.63 0.67 -9.42
N LEU A 152 -6.69 0.02 -8.73
CA LEU A 152 -5.36 0.56 -8.44
C LEU A 152 -4.54 0.77 -9.72
N ALA A 153 -4.55 -0.21 -10.64
CA ALA A 153 -3.95 -0.10 -11.96
C ALA A 153 -4.54 1.07 -12.78
N GLY A 154 -5.88 1.22 -12.71
CA GLY A 154 -6.59 2.33 -13.34
C GLY A 154 -6.23 3.70 -12.77
N LEU A 155 -5.86 3.77 -11.48
CA LEU A 155 -5.36 4.99 -10.85
C LEU A 155 -3.97 5.36 -11.39
N LEU A 156 -3.04 4.41 -11.43
CA LEU A 156 -1.69 4.60 -11.98
C LEU A 156 -1.67 4.96 -13.45
N SER A 157 -2.58 4.39 -14.24
CA SER A 157 -2.71 4.66 -15.68
C SER A 157 -3.10 6.11 -16.00
N LYS A 158 -3.53 6.90 -15.01
CA LYS A 158 -3.94 8.30 -15.20
C LYS A 158 -2.85 9.22 -14.67
N SER A 159 -2.19 9.94 -15.58
CA SER A 159 -1.14 10.92 -15.27
C SER A 159 -1.57 12.08 -14.37
N VAL A 160 -2.87 12.26 -14.12
CA VAL A 160 -3.37 13.27 -13.16
C VAL A 160 -3.02 12.93 -11.72
N TYR A 161 -2.78 11.65 -11.40
CA TYR A 161 -2.33 11.23 -10.08
C TYR A 161 -0.81 11.12 -10.10
N GLN A 162 -0.15 11.91 -9.26
CA GLN A 162 1.31 11.98 -9.18
C GLN A 162 1.82 11.01 -8.10
N ILE A 163 1.50 9.72 -8.26
CA ILE A 163 1.88 8.65 -7.32
C ILE A 163 3.33 8.26 -7.61
N TYR A 164 4.20 8.37 -6.61
CA TYR A 164 5.61 7.99 -6.71
C TYR A 164 5.96 6.74 -5.90
N ARG A 165 5.12 6.32 -4.93
CA ARG A 165 5.34 5.11 -4.13
C ARG A 165 4.07 4.28 -3.99
N ILE A 166 4.20 2.99 -4.23
CA ILE A 166 3.20 1.98 -3.89
C ILE A 166 3.85 0.89 -3.04
N GLU A 167 3.21 0.57 -1.93
CA GLU A 167 3.51 -0.62 -1.15
C GLU A 167 2.28 -1.49 -1.04
N LEU A 168 2.42 -2.77 -1.37
CA LEU A 168 1.40 -3.78 -1.19
C LEU A 168 2.03 -4.89 -0.36
N LEU A 169 1.96 -4.78 0.96
CA LEU A 169 2.58 -5.71 1.91
C LEU A 169 1.58 -6.77 2.33
N ASP A 170 1.93 -8.04 2.18
CA ASP A 170 1.07 -9.19 2.54
C ASP A 170 -0.38 -9.01 2.03
N CYS A 171 -0.48 -8.77 0.72
CA CYS A 171 -1.73 -8.46 0.05
C CYS A 171 -2.33 -9.65 -0.72
N PHE A 172 -1.77 -10.85 -0.53
CA PHE A 172 -2.13 -12.08 -1.26
C PHE A 172 -2.08 -11.93 -2.78
N ILE A 173 -1.14 -11.14 -3.29
CA ILE A 173 -1.00 -10.91 -4.72
C ILE A 173 -0.46 -12.18 -5.39
N ASP A 174 -1.18 -12.66 -6.40
CA ASP A 174 -0.78 -13.78 -7.24
C ASP A 174 -0.29 -13.34 -8.63
N ALA A 175 0.16 -14.29 -9.45
CA ALA A 175 0.64 -14.01 -10.81
C ALA A 175 -0.44 -13.39 -11.71
N LYS A 176 -1.72 -13.70 -11.48
CA LYS A 176 -2.85 -13.15 -12.24
C LYS A 176 -3.06 -11.68 -11.89
N SER A 177 -3.05 -11.34 -10.60
CA SER A 177 -3.13 -9.98 -10.09
C SER A 177 -1.99 -9.12 -10.63
N LEU A 178 -0.77 -9.66 -10.68
CA LEU A 178 0.37 -8.98 -11.30
C LEU A 178 0.19 -8.74 -12.80
N SER A 179 -0.43 -9.66 -13.54
CA SER A 179 -0.70 -9.47 -14.97
C SER A 179 -1.64 -8.29 -15.26
N THR A 180 -2.53 -7.97 -14.33
CA THR A 180 -3.40 -6.78 -14.38
C THR A 180 -2.65 -5.50 -13.99
N PHE A 181 -1.81 -5.58 -12.96
CA PHE A 181 -1.21 -4.41 -12.32
C PHE A 181 0.11 -3.95 -12.97
N ALA A 182 1.00 -4.88 -13.28
CA ALA A 182 2.34 -4.60 -13.80
C ALA A 182 2.34 -3.78 -15.11
N PRO A 183 1.40 -3.94 -16.07
CA PRO A 183 1.34 -3.06 -17.24
C PRO A 183 1.15 -1.58 -16.88
N SER A 184 0.34 -1.28 -15.86
CA SER A 184 0.10 0.10 -15.43
C SER A 184 1.29 0.69 -14.69
N VAL A 185 2.01 -0.15 -13.93
CA VAL A 185 3.30 0.22 -13.32
C VAL A 185 4.32 0.58 -14.40
N ALA A 186 4.45 -0.26 -15.44
CA ALA A 186 5.40 -0.05 -16.51
C ALA A 186 5.15 1.26 -17.30
N LEU A 187 3.88 1.61 -17.51
CA LEU A 187 3.47 2.85 -18.18
C LEU A 187 3.51 4.09 -17.28
N SER A 188 3.61 3.92 -15.96
CA SER A 188 3.67 5.04 -15.02
C SER A 188 4.94 5.85 -15.22
N LYS A 189 4.78 7.17 -15.32
CA LYS A 189 5.90 8.11 -15.47
C LYS A 189 6.37 8.69 -14.13
N THR A 190 5.61 8.47 -13.07
CA THR A 190 5.81 9.09 -11.76
C THR A 190 6.24 8.10 -10.69
N LEU A 191 5.85 6.82 -10.84
CA LEU A 191 6.19 5.77 -9.89
C LEU A 191 7.72 5.57 -9.86
N ARG A 192 8.30 5.64 -8.67
CA ARG A 192 9.73 5.44 -8.39
C ARG A 192 9.95 4.24 -7.49
N ASP A 193 9.03 4.04 -6.54
CA ASP A 193 9.14 3.01 -5.51
C ASP A 193 7.98 2.02 -5.60
N LEU A 194 8.32 0.74 -5.76
CA LEU A 194 7.37 -0.36 -5.73
C LEU A 194 7.83 -1.42 -4.72
N VAL A 195 7.01 -1.65 -3.71
CA VAL A 195 7.24 -2.68 -2.68
C VAL A 195 6.11 -3.69 -2.75
N LEU A 196 6.46 -4.96 -2.96
CA LEU A 196 5.52 -6.08 -3.07
C LEU A 196 5.84 -7.19 -2.05
N ASP A 197 6.50 -6.83 -0.96
CA ASP A 197 6.99 -7.82 0.00
C ASP A 197 5.86 -8.66 0.61
N PHE A 198 6.21 -9.87 1.04
CA PHE A 198 5.29 -10.84 1.65
C PHE A 198 4.14 -11.27 0.72
N ASN A 199 4.30 -11.17 -0.60
CA ASN A 199 3.36 -11.74 -1.57
C ASN A 199 3.97 -12.96 -2.26
N GLY A 200 3.54 -14.16 -1.89
CA GLY A 200 4.03 -15.45 -2.40
C GLY A 200 3.64 -15.77 -3.85
N PHE A 201 3.96 -14.90 -4.81
CA PHE A 201 3.64 -15.11 -6.23
C PHE A 201 4.68 -15.98 -6.97
N GLY A 202 5.84 -16.21 -6.36
CA GLY A 202 6.92 -17.09 -6.81
C GLY A 202 7.48 -16.80 -8.20
N ASP A 203 8.22 -17.77 -8.76
CA ASP A 203 8.88 -17.62 -10.07
C ASP A 203 7.91 -17.24 -11.21
N LYS A 204 6.68 -17.75 -11.16
CA LYS A 204 5.64 -17.44 -12.15
C LYS A 204 5.24 -15.97 -12.10
N GLY A 205 4.96 -15.44 -10.92
CA GLY A 205 4.63 -14.02 -10.76
C GLY A 205 5.82 -13.12 -11.06
N CYS A 206 7.03 -13.51 -10.67
CA CYS A 206 8.25 -12.77 -10.97
C CYS A 206 8.48 -12.63 -12.47
N LYS A 207 8.28 -13.71 -13.23
CA LYS A 207 8.35 -13.68 -14.69
C LYS A 207 7.35 -12.68 -15.29
N VAL A 208 6.10 -12.72 -14.83
CA VAL A 208 5.04 -11.80 -15.29
C VAL A 208 5.43 -10.35 -14.99
N LEU A 209 5.83 -10.07 -13.75
CA LEU A 209 6.25 -8.74 -13.33
C LEU A 209 7.42 -8.22 -14.18
N CYS A 210 8.50 -8.98 -14.30
CA CYS A 210 9.69 -8.59 -15.05
C CYS A 210 9.36 -8.34 -16.53
N THR A 211 8.52 -9.18 -17.15
CA THR A 211 8.12 -9.04 -18.56
C THR A 211 7.54 -7.66 -18.86
N TYR A 212 6.69 -7.14 -17.99
CA TYR A 212 6.11 -5.81 -18.17
C TYR A 212 7.08 -4.70 -17.76
N LEU A 213 7.79 -4.88 -16.64
CA LEU A 213 8.71 -3.87 -16.11
C LEU A 213 9.92 -3.60 -17.03
N LEU A 214 10.27 -4.49 -17.96
CA LEU A 214 11.29 -4.22 -18.99
C LEU A 214 10.99 -2.95 -19.81
N THR A 215 9.73 -2.54 -19.91
CA THR A 215 9.34 -1.30 -20.61
C THR A 215 9.29 -0.07 -19.69
N CYS A 216 9.52 -0.26 -18.39
CA CYS A 216 9.45 0.80 -17.39
C CYS A 216 10.72 1.68 -17.45
N LYS A 217 10.51 2.99 -17.56
CA LYS A 217 11.61 3.98 -17.67
C LYS A 217 11.81 4.83 -16.43
N TRP A 218 11.10 4.51 -15.35
CA TRP A 218 10.92 5.44 -14.23
C TRP A 218 11.06 4.81 -12.87
N LEU A 219 10.84 3.49 -12.72
CA LEU A 219 11.00 2.79 -11.45
C LEU A 219 12.49 2.71 -11.08
N VAL A 220 12.82 3.08 -9.85
CA VAL A 220 14.20 3.11 -9.33
C VAL A 220 14.36 2.09 -8.20
N HIS A 221 13.31 1.90 -7.41
CA HIS A 221 13.31 1.06 -6.21
C HIS A 221 12.28 -0.06 -6.37
N LEU A 222 12.74 -1.31 -6.28
CA LEU A 222 11.92 -2.50 -6.32
C LEU A 222 12.22 -3.41 -5.13
N SER A 223 11.22 -3.71 -4.31
CA SER A 223 11.35 -4.64 -3.19
C SER A 223 10.42 -5.83 -3.38
N LEU A 224 10.99 -7.03 -3.35
CA LEU A 224 10.32 -8.32 -3.53
C LEU A 224 10.71 -9.29 -2.40
N CYS A 225 10.83 -8.80 -1.17
CA CYS A 225 11.23 -9.62 -0.04
C CYS A 225 10.12 -10.62 0.33
N PHE A 226 10.48 -11.86 0.67
CA PHE A 226 9.54 -12.91 1.08
C PHE A 226 8.42 -13.13 0.04
N CYS A 227 8.77 -13.23 -1.24
CA CYS A 227 7.82 -13.40 -2.36
C CYS A 227 7.81 -14.82 -2.95
N ASP A 228 8.36 -15.80 -2.22
CA ASP A 228 8.55 -17.19 -2.65
C ASP A 228 9.35 -17.32 -3.95
N LEU A 229 10.30 -16.40 -4.19
CA LEU A 229 11.13 -16.42 -5.40
C LEU A 229 12.13 -17.57 -5.33
N GLY A 230 12.19 -18.35 -6.42
CA GLY A 230 13.11 -19.45 -6.63
C GLY A 230 14.27 -19.08 -7.56
N LYS A 231 15.06 -20.08 -7.93
CA LYS A 231 16.24 -19.91 -8.80
C LYS A 231 15.94 -19.29 -10.17
N GLN A 232 14.76 -19.52 -10.76
CA GLN A 232 14.45 -18.94 -12.08
C GLN A 232 14.27 -17.42 -12.01
N SER A 233 13.80 -16.91 -10.87
CA SER A 233 13.64 -15.47 -10.67
C SER A 233 14.96 -14.71 -10.84
N GLY A 234 16.09 -15.31 -10.48
CA GLY A 234 17.41 -14.70 -10.66
C GLY A 234 17.71 -14.29 -12.10
N PHE A 235 17.36 -15.13 -13.07
CA PHE A 235 17.52 -14.81 -14.50
C PHE A 235 16.62 -13.65 -14.95
N PHE A 236 15.34 -13.67 -14.54
CA PHE A 236 14.39 -12.61 -14.92
C PHE A 236 14.78 -11.26 -14.31
N LEU A 237 15.19 -11.26 -13.04
CA LEU A 237 15.64 -10.06 -12.32
C LEU A 237 16.96 -9.53 -12.88
N GLY A 238 17.91 -10.39 -13.23
CA GLY A 238 19.16 -9.99 -13.86
C GLY A 238 18.93 -9.22 -15.16
N ASN A 239 18.06 -9.74 -16.04
CA ASN A 239 17.68 -9.03 -17.27
C ASN A 239 16.94 -7.72 -16.97
N LEU A 240 16.05 -7.72 -15.98
CA LEU A 240 15.29 -6.53 -15.62
C LEU A 240 16.20 -5.39 -15.18
N ILE A 241 17.18 -5.64 -14.31
CA ILE A 241 18.03 -4.57 -13.76
C ILE A 241 18.94 -3.97 -14.83
N VAL A 242 19.46 -4.79 -15.75
CA VAL A 242 20.32 -4.33 -16.85
C VAL A 242 19.58 -3.39 -17.80
N GLU A 243 18.33 -3.70 -18.12
CA GLU A 243 17.53 -2.99 -19.13
C GLU A 243 16.74 -1.79 -18.59
N THR A 244 16.75 -1.57 -17.27
CA THR A 244 15.87 -0.59 -16.61
C THR A 244 16.62 0.36 -15.68
N PRO A 245 16.00 1.47 -15.23
CA PRO A 245 16.65 2.41 -14.31
C PRO A 245 16.58 1.96 -12.84
N ILE A 246 16.21 0.71 -12.56
CA ILE A 246 16.17 0.17 -11.20
C ILE A 246 17.61 0.18 -10.65
N ARG A 247 17.79 0.74 -9.45
CA ARG A 247 19.08 0.87 -8.76
C ARG A 247 19.07 0.22 -7.39
N GLU A 248 17.90 0.07 -6.79
CA GLU A 248 17.72 -0.60 -5.51
C GLU A 248 16.78 -1.79 -5.71
N LEU A 249 17.31 -3.00 -5.47
CA LEU A 249 16.57 -4.25 -5.52
C LEU A 249 16.74 -5.01 -4.20
N TYR A 250 15.63 -5.26 -3.50
CA TYR A 250 15.61 -6.02 -2.26
C TYR A 250 14.95 -7.38 -2.48
N LEU A 251 15.61 -8.46 -2.04
CA LEU A 251 15.22 -9.85 -2.29
C LEU A 251 15.28 -10.73 -1.03
N ASP A 252 15.30 -10.13 0.15
CA ASP A 252 15.45 -10.86 1.42
C ASP A 252 14.36 -11.91 1.61
N GLY A 253 14.70 -13.04 2.23
CA GLY A 253 13.72 -14.09 2.54
C GLY A 253 13.24 -14.92 1.35
N ASN A 254 13.91 -14.84 0.19
CA ASN A 254 13.63 -15.69 -0.97
C ASN A 254 14.63 -16.85 -1.11
N SER A 255 14.24 -17.88 -1.85
CA SER A 255 15.04 -19.10 -2.10
C SER A 255 15.63 -19.11 -3.51
N LEU A 256 16.39 -18.06 -3.86
CA LEU A 256 17.07 -17.95 -5.16
C LEU A 256 18.16 -19.02 -5.35
N GLU A 257 18.68 -19.59 -4.27
CA GLU A 257 19.81 -20.52 -4.26
C GLU A 257 21.08 -19.91 -4.91
N ALA A 258 22.15 -20.68 -5.00
CA ALA A 258 23.38 -20.22 -5.63
C ALA A 258 23.13 -19.96 -7.13
N GLU A 259 22.35 -20.82 -7.79
CA GLU A 259 22.06 -20.74 -9.21
C GLU A 259 21.33 -19.44 -9.59
N GLY A 260 20.34 -19.03 -8.81
CA GLY A 260 19.59 -17.80 -9.07
C GLY A 260 20.44 -16.55 -8.86
N ILE A 261 21.26 -16.51 -7.82
CA ILE A 261 22.18 -15.39 -7.59
C ILE A 261 23.23 -15.31 -8.69
N ILE A 262 23.82 -16.44 -9.10
CA ILE A 262 24.78 -16.48 -10.22
C ILE A 262 24.13 -15.94 -11.50
N ALA A 263 22.90 -16.35 -11.82
CA ALA A 263 22.19 -15.84 -12.99
C ALA A 263 21.95 -14.32 -12.93
N LEU A 264 21.57 -13.81 -11.76
CA LEU A 264 21.36 -12.38 -11.54
C LEU A 264 22.67 -11.59 -11.69
N THR A 265 23.74 -12.01 -11.01
CA THR A 265 25.00 -11.27 -10.97
C THR A 265 25.81 -11.39 -12.25
N SER A 266 25.71 -12.51 -12.98
CA SER A 266 26.42 -12.71 -14.25
C SER A 266 25.94 -11.73 -15.32
N ASN A 267 24.62 -11.48 -15.39
CA ASN A 267 24.06 -10.50 -16.32
C ASN A 267 24.49 -9.08 -15.97
N LEU A 268 24.53 -8.73 -14.68
CA LEU A 268 25.03 -7.44 -14.23
C LEU A 268 26.52 -7.23 -14.55
N ALA A 269 27.34 -8.25 -14.30
CA ALA A 269 28.76 -8.21 -14.59
C ALA A 269 29.03 -8.00 -16.09
N LEU A 270 28.34 -8.77 -16.95
CA LEU A 270 28.45 -8.65 -18.40
C LEU A 270 28.03 -7.25 -18.89
N ALA A 271 26.94 -6.71 -18.34
CA ALA A 271 26.48 -5.36 -18.70
C ALA A 271 27.50 -4.29 -18.29
N ALA A 272 28.09 -4.40 -17.10
CA ALA A 272 29.13 -3.48 -16.63
C ALA A 272 30.40 -3.54 -17.50
N ASP A 273 30.83 -4.74 -17.90
CA ASP A 273 31.98 -4.92 -18.79
C ASP A 273 31.74 -4.30 -20.18
N ASN A 274 30.53 -4.49 -20.74
CA ASN A 274 30.14 -3.90 -22.01
C ASN A 274 30.10 -2.37 -21.93
N GLU A 275 29.49 -1.80 -20.88
CA GLU A 275 29.44 -0.35 -20.66
C GLU A 275 30.85 0.25 -20.50
N ALA A 276 31.77 -0.45 -19.81
CA ALA A 276 33.14 -0.03 -19.66
C ALA A 276 33.89 -0.01 -21.01
N PHE A 277 33.69 -1.04 -21.84
CA PHE A 277 34.26 -1.11 -23.17
C PHE A 277 33.74 0.02 -24.07
N GLU A 278 32.44 0.25 -24.11
CA GLU A 278 31.81 1.32 -24.91
C GLU A 278 32.35 2.70 -24.52
N ARG A 279 32.48 2.98 -23.22
CA ARG A 279 33.05 4.24 -22.72
C ARG A 279 34.49 4.46 -23.14
N GLN A 280 35.32 3.41 -23.11
CA GLN A 280 36.72 3.50 -23.54
C GLN A 280 36.81 3.79 -25.04
N GLU A 281 35.98 3.13 -25.84
CA GLU A 281 35.93 3.31 -27.28
C GLU A 281 35.46 4.73 -27.65
N GLU A 282 34.41 5.24 -27.02
CA GLU A 282 33.96 6.62 -27.21
C GLU A 282 35.03 7.66 -26.83
N ALA A 283 35.77 7.42 -25.74
CA ALA A 283 36.85 8.31 -25.33
C ALA A 283 38.00 8.32 -26.35
N ARG A 284 38.36 7.15 -26.89
CA ARG A 284 39.37 7.02 -27.95
C ARG A 284 38.94 7.79 -29.20
N LEU A 285 37.71 7.59 -29.67
CA LEU A 285 37.20 8.27 -30.86
C LEU A 285 37.13 9.78 -30.69
N LYS A 286 36.77 10.27 -29.49
CA LYS A 286 36.78 11.71 -29.17
C LYS A 286 38.19 12.30 -29.20
N LEU A 287 39.19 11.57 -28.69
CA LEU A 287 40.59 12.00 -28.74
C LEU A 287 41.10 12.07 -30.18
N GLU A 288 40.88 11.03 -30.98
CA GLU A 288 41.29 11.01 -32.40
C GLU A 288 40.61 12.14 -33.20
N ALA A 289 39.34 12.43 -32.92
CA ALA A 289 38.63 13.54 -33.57
C ALA A 289 39.20 14.91 -33.17
N ALA A 290 39.58 15.09 -31.90
CA ALA A 290 40.21 16.31 -31.42
C ALA A 290 41.61 16.51 -32.03
N GLU A 291 42.40 15.44 -32.15
CA GLU A 291 43.72 15.47 -32.81
C GLU A 291 43.62 15.81 -34.30
N ARG A 292 42.60 15.31 -35.01
CA ARG A 292 42.36 15.66 -36.43
C ARG A 292 41.88 17.09 -36.64
N ALA A 293 41.31 17.73 -35.62
CA ALA A 293 40.76 19.08 -35.70
C ALA A 293 41.76 20.18 -35.29
N ALA A 294 42.91 19.81 -34.70
CA ALA A 294 44.00 20.70 -34.31
C ALA A 294 45.03 20.86 -35.44
#